data_AF-A0A523LKM3-F1
#
_entry.id   AF-A0A523LKM3-F1
#
_cell.length_a   1.000
_cell.length_b   1.000
_cell.length_c   1.000
_cell.angle_alpha   90.00
_cell.angle_beta   90.00
_cell.angle_gamma   90.00
#
_symmetry.space_group_name_H-M   'P 1'
#
loop_
_entity.id
_entity.type
_entity.pdbx_description
1 polymer ?
#
loop_
_entity_poly.entity_id
_entity_poly.type
_entity_poly.pdbx_seq_one_letter_code
_entity_poly.pdbx_strand_id
1 'polypeptide(L)'
;MEAAIFFDSYLPAALRRAMDYAGDDGFVASMPQLLHARANAPYDNIIWNTWFNPNSEESMATTPQGNHVVVTVHGGGIFGSPERFEKLFRANTSRFSEVGFTGLFAGKITATEAHDLLNGRLPDGTEIPVYSFDEFNRGVADLPRHYAVVMDFERAKNCRSGYEDFDDLKSDPLMIVRAGGVEAAAKYLDKARNRHNTATMGSWHPFNSIKDLDQPQTRVPNLAGNKGGVGTEEEDGHLYGYDAEYGMGGDSSIHNTSMINVARYVAVAPRDASTSVRYLPFTA
;
A
#
# COMPACT_ATOMS: atom_id res chain seq x y z
N MET A 1 6.95 16.89 -13.76
CA MET A 1 5.94 16.50 -12.74
C MET A 1 6.48 16.85 -11.37
N GLU A 2 5.62 17.35 -10.49
CA GLU A 2 5.95 17.71 -9.10
C GLU A 2 5.21 16.75 -8.17
N ALA A 3 5.90 16.29 -7.11
CA ALA A 3 5.31 15.45 -6.08
C ALA A 3 5.05 16.27 -4.81
N ALA A 4 3.90 16.04 -4.17
CA ALA A 4 3.54 16.64 -2.90
C ALA A 4 3.01 15.59 -1.91
N ILE A 5 3.30 15.81 -0.63
CA ILE A 5 2.87 14.94 0.47
C ILE A 5 1.65 15.58 1.13
N PHE A 6 0.58 14.80 1.29
CA PHE A 6 -0.66 15.20 1.94
C PHE A 6 -0.87 14.39 3.20
N PHE A 7 -0.63 15.02 4.34
CA PHE A 7 -0.86 14.45 5.66
C PHE A 7 -2.15 15.00 6.26
N ASP A 8 -2.95 14.13 6.87
CA ASP A 8 -4.10 14.50 7.69
C ASP A 8 -4.33 13.46 8.80
N SER A 9 -4.94 13.87 9.91
CA SER A 9 -5.42 12.95 10.93
C SER A 9 -6.65 12.14 10.48
N TYR A 10 -7.24 12.51 9.34
CA TYR A 10 -8.43 11.91 8.78
C TYR A 10 -8.17 11.41 7.35
N LEU A 11 -8.12 10.09 7.17
CA LEU A 11 -7.75 9.45 5.91
C LEU A 11 -8.52 9.97 4.68
N PRO A 12 -9.87 10.10 4.70
CA PRO A 12 -10.61 10.63 3.56
C PRO A 12 -10.18 12.05 3.16
N ALA A 13 -9.85 12.91 4.12
CA ALA A 13 -9.40 14.27 3.82
C ALA A 13 -8.00 14.29 3.19
N ALA A 14 -7.07 13.45 3.67
CA ALA A 14 -5.75 13.32 3.07
C ALA A 14 -5.85 12.82 1.62
N LEU A 15 -6.65 11.77 1.38
CA LEU A 15 -6.85 11.22 0.04
C LEU A 15 -7.50 12.24 -0.90
N ARG A 16 -8.56 12.94 -0.46
CA ARG A 16 -9.22 13.97 -1.27
C ARG A 16 -8.24 15.05 -1.72
N ARG A 17 -7.45 15.59 -0.79
CA ARG A 17 -6.44 16.62 -1.11
C ARG A 17 -5.37 16.10 -2.06
N ALA A 18 -4.97 14.84 -1.93
CA ALA A 18 -4.01 14.20 -2.83
C ALA A 18 -4.58 14.06 -4.25
N MET A 19 -5.84 13.62 -4.37
CA MET A 19 -6.54 13.52 -5.66
C MET A 19 -6.74 14.90 -6.30
N ASP A 20 -7.20 15.89 -5.53
CA ASP A 20 -7.38 17.27 -5.99
C ASP A 20 -6.07 17.88 -6.50
N TYR A 21 -4.94 17.56 -5.83
CA TYR A 21 -3.62 18.03 -6.28
C TYR A 21 -3.17 17.34 -7.56
N ALA A 22 -3.38 16.03 -7.66
CA ALA A 22 -3.03 15.24 -8.84
C ALA A 22 -3.80 15.73 -10.09
N GLY A 23 -5.10 16.00 -9.94
CA GLY A 23 -5.98 16.31 -11.07
C GLY A 23 -6.05 15.16 -12.08
N ASP A 24 -6.61 15.45 -13.27
CA ASP A 24 -6.89 14.44 -14.29
C ASP A 24 -5.62 13.84 -14.94
N ASP A 25 -4.54 14.63 -15.00
CA ASP A 25 -3.28 14.24 -15.64
C ASP A 25 -2.23 13.71 -14.65
N GLY A 26 -2.54 13.73 -13.35
CA GLY A 26 -1.67 13.29 -12.27
C GLY A 26 -2.00 11.90 -11.75
N PHE A 27 -1.41 11.53 -10.61
CA PHE A 27 -1.78 10.32 -9.88
C PHE A 27 -1.45 10.41 -8.39
N VAL A 28 -2.17 9.66 -7.57
CA VAL A 28 -1.77 9.35 -6.20
C VAL A 28 -0.89 8.09 -6.22
N ALA A 29 0.29 8.17 -5.63
CA ALA A 29 1.31 7.12 -5.71
C ALA A 29 0.86 5.83 -5.01
N SER A 30 1.00 4.72 -5.70
CA SER A 30 0.79 3.38 -5.16
C SER A 30 2.11 2.80 -4.65
N MET A 31 2.04 1.64 -4.01
CA MET A 31 3.20 0.98 -3.40
C MET A 31 4.38 0.85 -4.38
N PRO A 32 4.21 0.40 -5.63
CA PRO A 32 5.31 0.33 -6.59
C PRO A 32 5.98 1.69 -6.85
N GLN A 33 5.20 2.78 -6.97
CA GLN A 33 5.78 4.11 -7.22
C GLN A 33 6.52 4.65 -5.98
N LEU A 34 6.03 4.38 -4.78
CA LEU A 34 6.73 4.78 -3.55
C LEU A 34 8.04 4.02 -3.36
N LEU A 35 8.04 2.72 -3.64
CA LEU A 35 9.24 1.87 -3.54
C LEU A 35 10.25 2.21 -4.63
N HIS A 36 9.79 2.49 -5.85
CA HIS A 36 10.63 3.03 -6.90
C HIS A 36 11.26 4.37 -6.49
N ALA A 37 10.48 5.28 -5.89
CA ALA A 37 11.03 6.55 -5.40
C ALA A 37 12.09 6.34 -4.31
N ARG A 38 11.85 5.45 -3.33
CA ARG A 38 12.86 5.09 -2.32
C ARG A 38 14.12 4.51 -2.94
N ALA A 39 13.99 3.56 -3.86
CA ALA A 39 15.11 2.89 -4.51
C ALA A 39 16.05 3.86 -5.27
N ASN A 40 15.55 5.02 -5.70
CA ASN A 40 16.32 6.01 -6.48
C ASN A 40 16.67 7.28 -5.70
N ALA A 41 16.07 7.52 -4.52
CA ALA A 41 16.32 8.72 -3.72
C ALA A 41 17.52 8.53 -2.77
N PRO A 42 18.23 9.62 -2.42
CA PRO A 42 19.19 9.61 -1.32
C PRO A 42 18.47 9.42 0.02
N TYR A 43 19.14 8.86 1.03
CA TYR A 43 18.50 8.48 2.31
C TYR A 43 18.05 9.66 3.18
N ASP A 44 18.57 10.86 2.93
CA ASP A 44 18.14 12.11 3.56
C ASP A 44 16.82 12.64 2.96
N ASN A 45 16.37 12.10 1.83
CA ASN A 45 15.08 12.46 1.25
C ASN A 45 13.92 12.06 2.16
N ILE A 46 12.87 12.90 2.23
CA ILE A 46 11.69 12.66 3.05
C ILE A 46 10.97 11.33 2.74
N ILE A 47 11.07 10.80 1.52
CA ILE A 47 10.48 9.51 1.13
C ILE A 47 10.98 8.34 2.00
N TRP A 48 12.17 8.49 2.58
CA TRP A 48 12.81 7.54 3.46
C TRP A 48 12.54 7.85 4.94
N ASN A 49 12.25 9.09 5.30
CA ASN A 49 12.20 9.56 6.68
C ASN A 49 10.77 9.64 7.25
N THR A 50 9.78 9.07 6.58
CA THR A 50 8.40 9.03 7.09
C THR A 50 7.63 7.83 6.53
N TRP A 51 6.43 7.59 7.06
CA TRP A 51 5.51 6.53 6.61
C TRP A 51 4.48 7.06 5.61
N PHE A 52 3.94 6.20 4.77
CA PHE A 52 2.98 6.54 3.72
C PHE A 52 1.85 5.53 3.61
N ASN A 53 0.67 6.03 3.24
CA ASN A 53 -0.40 5.21 2.69
C ASN A 53 -0.26 5.24 1.17
N PRO A 54 0.11 4.12 0.53
CA PRO A 54 0.00 3.99 -0.91
C PRO A 54 -1.46 3.98 -1.35
N ASN A 55 -1.70 4.40 -2.59
CA ASN A 55 -2.94 4.12 -3.32
C ASN A 55 -2.97 2.66 -3.83
N SER A 56 -2.70 1.71 -2.92
CA SER A 56 -2.74 0.27 -3.17
C SER A 56 -3.73 -0.38 -2.22
N GLU A 57 -4.29 -1.52 -2.61
CA GLU A 57 -5.24 -2.29 -1.80
C GLU A 57 -4.97 -3.78 -1.93
N GLU A 58 -5.19 -4.53 -0.85
CA GLU A 58 -5.16 -6.00 -0.82
C GLU A 58 -6.56 -6.48 -0.41
N SER A 59 -7.27 -7.08 -1.36
CA SER A 59 -8.66 -7.53 -1.19
C SER A 59 -8.76 -9.05 -1.23
N MET A 60 -9.52 -9.65 -0.32
CA MET A 60 -9.89 -11.05 -0.43
C MET A 60 -11.13 -11.19 -1.30
N ALA A 61 -11.09 -12.16 -2.21
CA ALA A 61 -12.21 -12.50 -3.07
C ALA A 61 -12.29 -14.01 -3.26
N THR A 62 -13.44 -14.47 -3.75
CA THR A 62 -13.67 -15.87 -4.14
C THR A 62 -13.94 -15.91 -5.64
N THR A 63 -13.14 -16.69 -6.36
CA THR A 63 -13.32 -16.89 -7.81
C THR A 63 -14.65 -17.60 -8.11
N PRO A 64 -15.18 -17.54 -9.35
CA PRO A 64 -16.39 -18.27 -9.71
C PRO A 64 -16.28 -19.79 -9.49
N GLN A 65 -15.07 -20.34 -9.48
CA GLN A 65 -14.80 -21.75 -9.21
C GLN A 65 -14.76 -22.10 -7.72
N GLY A 66 -14.88 -21.12 -6.83
CA GLY A 66 -14.86 -21.32 -5.37
C GLY A 66 -13.47 -21.20 -4.74
N ASN A 67 -12.42 -20.85 -5.48
CA ASN A 67 -11.09 -20.66 -4.92
C ASN A 67 -10.98 -19.29 -4.25
N HIS A 68 -10.42 -19.24 -3.04
CA HIS A 68 -10.08 -18.00 -2.36
C HIS A 68 -8.78 -17.41 -2.90
N VAL A 69 -8.78 -16.11 -3.14
CA VAL A 69 -7.66 -15.37 -3.72
C VAL A 69 -7.47 -14.03 -3.02
N VAL A 70 -6.25 -13.52 -3.10
CA VAL A 70 -5.91 -12.13 -2.78
C VAL A 70 -5.74 -11.37 -4.08
N VAL A 71 -6.51 -10.30 -4.24
CA VAL A 71 -6.39 -9.35 -5.34
C VAL A 71 -5.66 -8.12 -4.83
N THR A 72 -4.43 -7.90 -5.29
CA THR A 72 -3.68 -6.69 -4.98
C THR A 72 -3.84 -5.69 -6.11
N VAL A 73 -4.31 -4.49 -5.79
CA VAL A 73 -4.57 -3.42 -6.74
C VAL A 73 -3.58 -2.29 -6.49
N HIS A 74 -3.04 -1.72 -7.56
CA HIS A 74 -2.24 -0.52 -7.54
C HIS A 74 -2.92 0.53 -8.40
N GLY A 75 -3.00 1.78 -7.97
CA GLY A 75 -3.67 2.88 -8.67
C GLY A 75 -5.01 3.30 -8.05
N GLY A 76 -5.39 2.69 -6.93
CA GLY A 76 -6.70 2.85 -6.28
C GLY A 76 -7.66 1.72 -6.67
N GLY A 77 -8.36 1.15 -5.72
CA GLY A 77 -9.27 0.03 -5.93
C GLY A 77 -10.68 0.37 -5.45
N ILE A 78 -11.25 -0.50 -4.64
CA ILE A 78 -12.57 -0.29 -4.05
C ILE A 78 -12.54 0.95 -3.15
N PHE A 79 -11.45 1.11 -2.38
CA PHE A 79 -11.17 2.25 -1.52
C PHE A 79 -10.36 3.34 -2.23
N GLY A 80 -10.37 3.39 -3.57
CA GLY A 80 -9.70 4.44 -4.35
C GLY A 80 -10.36 5.83 -4.26
N SER A 81 -11.48 5.97 -3.53
CA SER A 81 -12.19 7.25 -3.34
C SER A 81 -12.36 7.61 -1.85
N PRO A 82 -12.28 8.91 -1.49
CA PRO A 82 -12.60 9.38 -0.15
C PRO A 82 -14.00 8.96 0.33
N GLU A 83 -14.96 8.93 -0.58
CA GLU A 83 -16.36 8.61 -0.32
C GLU A 83 -16.53 7.16 0.14
N ARG A 84 -15.72 6.22 -0.38
CA ARG A 84 -15.78 4.83 0.08
C ARG A 84 -15.29 4.68 1.52
N PHE A 85 -14.26 5.43 1.92
CA PHE A 85 -13.81 5.47 3.31
C PHE A 85 -14.83 6.15 4.22
N GLU A 86 -15.44 7.26 3.79
CA GLU A 86 -16.54 7.92 4.52
C GLU A 86 -17.70 6.95 4.79
N LYS A 87 -18.09 6.17 3.76
CA LYS A 87 -19.13 5.15 3.89
C LYS A 87 -18.75 4.07 4.91
N LEU A 88 -17.48 3.66 4.94
CA LEU A 88 -16.96 2.72 5.93
C LEU A 88 -16.98 3.30 7.36
N PHE A 89 -16.57 4.56 7.53
CA PHE A 89 -16.46 5.19 8.86
C PHE A 89 -17.82 5.53 9.47
N ARG A 90 -18.83 5.77 8.62
CA ARG A 90 -20.21 6.02 9.04
C ARG A 90 -21.04 4.75 9.15
N ALA A 91 -20.45 3.60 8.86
CA ALA A 91 -21.16 2.32 8.90
C ALA A 91 -21.60 1.96 10.32
N ASN A 92 -22.67 1.15 10.39
CA ASN A 92 -23.15 0.63 11.65
C ASN A 92 -22.11 -0.35 12.24
N THR A 93 -21.83 -0.25 13.53
CA THR A 93 -20.85 -1.10 14.23
C THR A 93 -21.34 -2.53 14.47
N SER A 94 -22.59 -2.84 14.11
CA SER A 94 -23.13 -4.20 14.12
C SER A 94 -22.30 -5.13 13.24
N ARG A 95 -21.91 -6.29 13.81
CA ARG A 95 -21.20 -7.33 13.07
C ARG A 95 -21.94 -7.83 11.82
N PHE A 96 -23.26 -7.64 11.77
CA PHE A 96 -24.12 -8.04 10.65
C PHE A 96 -24.26 -6.96 9.57
N SER A 97 -23.66 -5.78 9.75
CA SER A 97 -23.67 -4.76 8.71
C SER A 97 -22.85 -5.22 7.51
N GLU A 98 -23.39 -5.02 6.31
CA GLU A 98 -22.74 -5.32 5.03
C GLU A 98 -21.51 -4.43 4.80
N VAL A 99 -21.56 -3.21 5.35
CA VAL A 99 -20.46 -2.25 5.34
C VAL A 99 -20.00 -2.07 6.77
N GLY A 100 -18.69 -2.00 6.99
CA GLY A 100 -18.14 -1.85 8.33
C GLY A 100 -16.79 -2.55 8.43
N PHE A 101 -16.30 -2.69 9.64
CA PHE A 101 -15.04 -3.37 9.89
C PHE A 101 -15.26 -4.87 10.13
N THR A 102 -14.31 -5.69 9.70
CA THR A 102 -14.17 -7.05 10.22
C THR A 102 -13.60 -7.00 11.64
N GLY A 103 -13.60 -8.14 12.34
CA GLY A 103 -12.95 -8.24 13.67
C GLY A 103 -11.44 -7.99 13.66
N LEU A 104 -10.83 -7.95 12.47
CA LEU A 104 -9.42 -7.62 12.22
C LEU A 104 -9.27 -6.27 11.51
N PHE A 105 -10.25 -5.37 11.68
CA PHE A 105 -10.25 -3.99 11.18
C PHE A 105 -10.00 -3.81 9.67
N ALA A 106 -10.27 -4.83 8.86
CA ALA A 106 -10.40 -4.65 7.41
C ALA A 106 -11.71 -3.98 7.06
N GLY A 107 -11.74 -3.23 5.97
CA GLY A 107 -13.00 -2.77 5.40
C GLY A 107 -13.75 -3.94 4.77
N LYS A 108 -14.98 -4.21 5.20
CA LYS A 108 -15.87 -5.13 4.50
C LYS A 108 -16.18 -4.58 3.11
N ILE A 109 -16.14 -5.47 2.14
CA ILE A 109 -16.60 -5.23 0.78
C ILE A 109 -17.72 -6.21 0.46
N THR A 110 -18.58 -5.82 -0.46
CA THR A 110 -19.68 -6.66 -0.94
C THR A 110 -19.13 -7.77 -1.84
N ALA A 111 -19.90 -8.86 -1.99
CA ALA A 111 -19.57 -9.90 -2.96
C ALA A 111 -19.50 -9.36 -4.40
N THR A 112 -20.33 -8.36 -4.74
CA THR A 112 -20.30 -7.67 -6.02
C THR A 112 -19.02 -6.87 -6.21
N GLU A 113 -18.61 -6.05 -5.24
CA GLU A 113 -17.33 -5.31 -5.30
C GLU A 113 -16.15 -6.27 -5.49
N ALA A 114 -16.14 -7.41 -4.77
CA ALA A 114 -15.08 -8.41 -4.89
C ALA A 114 -15.08 -9.11 -6.26
N HIS A 115 -16.26 -9.48 -6.77
CA HIS A 115 -16.43 -10.09 -8.09
C HIS A 115 -16.02 -9.13 -9.22
N ASP A 116 -16.45 -7.87 -9.15
CA ASP A 116 -16.13 -6.87 -10.16
C ASP A 116 -14.63 -6.57 -10.17
N LEU A 117 -14.00 -6.49 -8.99
CA LEU A 117 -12.55 -6.32 -8.88
C LEU A 117 -11.76 -7.47 -9.51
N LEU A 118 -12.20 -8.72 -9.34
CA LEU A 118 -11.58 -9.88 -10.01
C LEU A 118 -11.61 -9.77 -11.54
N ASN A 119 -12.60 -9.06 -12.09
CA ASN A 119 -12.75 -8.81 -13.51
C ASN A 119 -12.16 -7.45 -13.93
N GLY A 120 -11.43 -6.78 -13.04
CA GLY A 120 -10.78 -5.50 -13.32
C GLY A 120 -11.73 -4.32 -13.37
N ARG A 121 -12.93 -4.42 -12.79
CA ARG A 121 -13.92 -3.33 -12.76
C ARG A 121 -13.93 -2.65 -11.41
N LEU A 122 -13.75 -1.34 -11.41
CA LEU A 122 -13.73 -0.51 -10.21
C LEU A 122 -15.09 0.14 -9.95
N PRO A 123 -15.36 0.60 -8.71
CA PRO A 123 -16.66 1.20 -8.36
C PRO A 123 -17.03 2.47 -9.15
N ASP A 124 -16.04 3.17 -9.69
CA ASP A 124 -16.24 4.36 -10.54
C ASP A 124 -16.51 4.02 -12.02
N GLY A 125 -16.52 2.73 -12.37
CA GLY A 125 -16.70 2.24 -13.73
C GLY A 125 -15.39 2.12 -14.53
N THR A 126 -14.25 2.49 -13.96
CA THR A 126 -12.93 2.31 -14.59
C THR A 126 -12.61 0.82 -14.74
N GLU A 127 -12.06 0.44 -15.88
CA GLU A 127 -11.54 -0.92 -16.13
C GLU A 127 -10.01 -0.93 -16.08
N ILE A 128 -9.44 -1.92 -15.39
CA ILE A 128 -8.01 -2.09 -15.19
C ILE A 128 -7.57 -3.50 -15.62
N PRO A 129 -6.33 -3.66 -16.12
CA PRO A 129 -5.82 -4.98 -16.42
C PRO A 129 -5.61 -5.80 -15.14
N VAL A 130 -5.93 -7.09 -15.24
CA VAL A 130 -5.79 -8.06 -14.15
C VAL A 130 -4.84 -9.16 -14.59
N TYR A 131 -3.77 -9.34 -13.85
CA TYR A 131 -2.75 -10.36 -14.13
C TYR A 131 -2.85 -11.47 -13.10
N SER A 132 -2.65 -12.71 -13.54
CA SER A 132 -2.35 -13.79 -12.58
C SER A 132 -0.95 -13.56 -11.98
N PHE A 133 -0.72 -14.02 -10.74
CA PHE A 133 0.62 -13.92 -10.15
C PHE A 133 1.69 -14.60 -11.03
N ASP A 134 1.41 -15.76 -11.62
CA ASP A 134 2.40 -16.49 -12.44
C ASP A 134 2.76 -15.76 -13.74
N GLU A 135 1.83 -15.00 -14.32
CA GLU A 135 2.11 -14.07 -15.41
C GLU A 135 2.93 -12.88 -14.91
N PHE A 136 2.49 -12.25 -13.83
CA PHE A 136 3.14 -11.09 -13.24
C PHE A 136 4.59 -11.37 -12.83
N ASN A 137 4.83 -12.53 -12.23
CA ASN A 137 6.14 -12.98 -11.76
C ASN A 137 7.13 -13.26 -12.90
N ARG A 138 6.63 -13.60 -14.10
CA ARG A 138 7.47 -13.73 -15.31
C ARG A 138 7.85 -12.37 -15.90
N GLY A 139 7.23 -11.30 -15.44
CA GLY A 139 7.39 -9.95 -15.96
C GLY A 139 6.31 -9.60 -16.99
N VAL A 140 5.71 -8.43 -16.82
CA VAL A 140 4.73 -7.85 -17.74
C VAL A 140 5.38 -6.64 -18.41
N ALA A 141 5.47 -6.65 -19.74
CA ALA A 141 5.97 -5.51 -20.49
C ALA A 141 4.98 -4.34 -20.37
N ASP A 142 5.51 -3.12 -20.24
CA ASP A 142 4.74 -1.87 -20.20
C ASP A 142 3.62 -1.87 -19.15
N LEU A 143 3.90 -2.43 -17.97
CA LEU A 143 2.96 -2.48 -16.85
C LEU A 143 2.40 -1.09 -16.54
N PRO A 144 1.06 -0.89 -16.65
CA PRO A 144 0.48 0.43 -16.40
C PRO A 144 0.58 0.83 -14.93
N ARG A 145 0.29 2.10 -14.64
CA ARG A 145 0.25 2.58 -13.24
C ARG A 145 -0.91 1.97 -12.45
N HIS A 146 -2.00 1.63 -13.14
CA HIS A 146 -3.24 1.11 -12.57
C HIS A 146 -3.47 -0.32 -13.05
N TYR A 147 -3.40 -1.29 -12.14
CA TYR A 147 -3.55 -2.71 -12.46
C TYR A 147 -3.85 -3.52 -11.20
N ALA A 148 -4.28 -4.77 -11.39
CA ALA A 148 -4.44 -5.74 -10.33
C ALA A 148 -3.61 -7.01 -10.58
N VAL A 149 -3.19 -7.67 -9.49
CA VAL A 149 -2.58 -8.99 -9.51
C VAL A 149 -3.38 -9.93 -8.62
N VAL A 150 -3.78 -11.07 -9.17
CA VAL A 150 -4.52 -12.13 -8.46
C VAL A 150 -3.56 -13.24 -8.05
N MET A 151 -3.54 -13.52 -6.75
CA MET A 151 -2.73 -14.56 -6.15
C MET A 151 -3.62 -15.52 -5.34
N ASP A 152 -3.32 -16.82 -5.42
CA ASP A 152 -3.96 -17.82 -4.56
C ASP A 152 -3.81 -17.46 -3.07
N PHE A 153 -4.89 -17.61 -2.29
CA PHE A 153 -4.88 -17.21 -0.88
C PHE A 153 -3.87 -18.01 -0.04
N GLU A 154 -3.75 -19.32 -0.26
CA GLU A 154 -2.78 -20.14 0.49
C GLU A 154 -1.35 -19.76 0.11
N ARG A 155 -1.08 -19.40 -1.15
CA ARG A 155 0.21 -18.81 -1.53
C ARG A 155 0.45 -17.49 -0.78
N ALA A 156 -0.52 -16.58 -0.78
CA ALA A 156 -0.41 -15.29 -0.09
C ALA A 156 -0.17 -15.45 1.42
N LYS A 157 -0.87 -16.39 2.05
CA LYS A 157 -0.79 -16.70 3.48
C LYS A 157 0.53 -17.33 3.91
N ASN A 158 1.15 -18.11 3.02
CA ASN A 158 2.46 -18.74 3.23
C ASN A 158 3.64 -17.83 2.85
N CYS A 159 3.39 -16.59 2.42
CA CYS A 159 4.43 -15.59 2.25
C CYS A 159 5.06 -15.22 3.61
N ARG A 160 6.23 -14.58 3.54
CA ARG A 160 6.97 -14.11 4.70
C ARG A 160 6.17 -13.03 5.45
N SER A 161 6.15 -13.11 6.78
CA SER A 161 5.43 -12.17 7.63
C SER A 161 6.10 -12.02 9.00
N GLY A 162 6.82 -10.93 9.18
CA GLY A 162 7.61 -10.64 10.37
C GLY A 162 8.77 -9.72 10.03
N TYR A 163 9.81 -9.80 10.86
CA TYR A 163 11.14 -9.31 10.48
C TYR A 163 11.84 -10.40 9.69
N GLU A 164 12.11 -10.13 8.42
CA GLU A 164 12.52 -11.12 7.43
C GLU A 164 13.82 -10.70 6.75
N ASP A 165 14.59 -11.69 6.32
CA ASP A 165 15.85 -11.46 5.59
C ASP A 165 15.57 -10.80 4.22
N PHE A 166 16.43 -9.85 3.83
CA PHE A 166 16.27 -9.14 2.57
C PHE A 166 16.35 -10.05 1.35
N ASP A 167 17.21 -11.06 1.34
CA ASP A 167 17.39 -11.97 0.22
C ASP A 167 16.21 -12.94 0.10
N ASP A 168 15.63 -13.37 1.23
CA ASP A 168 14.36 -14.12 1.23
C ASP A 168 13.21 -13.27 0.64
N LEU A 169 13.09 -12.02 1.06
CA LEU A 169 12.04 -11.10 0.59
C LEU A 169 12.12 -10.79 -0.91
N LYS A 170 13.29 -10.89 -1.55
CA LYS A 170 13.43 -10.67 -3.01
C LYS A 170 12.64 -11.70 -3.83
N SER A 171 12.45 -12.89 -3.27
CA SER A 171 11.72 -14.00 -3.89
C SER A 171 10.31 -14.19 -3.32
N ASP A 172 9.93 -13.42 -2.31
CA ASP A 172 8.63 -13.52 -1.66
C ASP A 172 7.51 -13.03 -2.61
N PRO A 173 6.49 -13.86 -2.91
CA PRO A 173 5.42 -13.50 -3.84
C PRO A 173 4.71 -12.19 -3.50
N LEU A 174 4.39 -11.97 -2.22
CA LEU A 174 3.66 -10.77 -1.81
C LEU A 174 4.54 -9.52 -1.93
N MET A 175 5.84 -9.63 -1.61
CA MET A 175 6.82 -8.57 -1.82
C MET A 175 6.97 -8.22 -3.30
N ILE A 176 7.06 -9.21 -4.18
CA ILE A 176 7.13 -9.02 -5.64
C ILE A 176 5.92 -8.25 -6.15
N VAL A 177 4.71 -8.63 -5.71
CA VAL A 177 3.47 -7.92 -6.08
C VAL A 177 3.50 -6.48 -5.57
N ARG A 178 3.79 -6.27 -4.28
CA ARG A 178 3.85 -4.93 -3.66
C ARG A 178 4.85 -3.99 -4.33
N ALA A 179 5.99 -4.52 -4.77
CA ALA A 179 7.03 -3.76 -5.47
C ALA A 179 6.71 -3.42 -6.91
N GLY A 180 5.75 -4.10 -7.53
CA GLY A 180 5.50 -3.96 -8.96
C GLY A 180 6.41 -4.82 -9.83
N GLY A 181 6.94 -5.94 -9.31
CA GLY A 181 7.71 -6.91 -10.08
C GLY A 181 9.01 -7.34 -9.40
N VAL A 182 9.62 -8.41 -9.91
CA VAL A 182 10.82 -9.05 -9.34
C VAL A 182 12.01 -8.09 -9.30
N GLU A 183 12.30 -7.41 -10.42
CA GLU A 183 13.43 -6.48 -10.51
C GLU A 183 13.23 -5.26 -9.60
N ALA A 184 12.00 -4.76 -9.52
CA ALA A 184 11.65 -3.64 -8.66
C ALA A 184 11.81 -4.01 -7.17
N ALA A 185 11.38 -5.22 -6.78
CA ALA A 185 11.56 -5.73 -5.42
C ALA A 185 13.05 -5.82 -5.07
N ALA A 186 13.85 -6.45 -5.93
CA ALA A 186 15.30 -6.58 -5.73
C ALA A 186 15.99 -5.23 -5.57
N LYS A 187 15.74 -4.29 -6.48
CA LYS A 187 16.33 -2.94 -6.45
C LYS A 187 15.97 -2.19 -5.17
N TYR A 188 14.72 -2.26 -4.73
CA TYR A 188 14.29 -1.63 -3.48
C TYR A 188 14.97 -2.27 -2.27
N LEU A 189 14.94 -3.60 -2.16
CA LEU A 189 15.47 -4.34 -1.02
C LEU A 189 16.99 -4.17 -0.89
N ASP A 190 17.73 -4.17 -2.01
CA ASP A 190 19.17 -3.84 -2.01
C ASP A 190 19.44 -2.42 -1.52
N LYS A 191 18.60 -1.46 -1.91
CA LYS A 191 18.72 -0.08 -1.43
C LYS A 191 18.35 0.04 0.06
N ALA A 192 17.31 -0.65 0.52
CA ALA A 192 16.86 -0.60 1.91
C ALA A 192 17.91 -1.20 2.86
N ARG A 193 18.45 -2.39 2.55
CA ARG A 193 19.51 -3.06 3.31
C ARG A 193 20.71 -2.16 3.63
N ASN A 194 21.10 -1.33 2.65
CA ASN A 194 22.26 -0.45 2.75
C ASN A 194 22.04 0.81 3.61
N ARG A 195 20.80 1.11 4.02
CA ARG A 195 20.50 2.39 4.68
C ARG A 195 21.07 2.48 6.09
N HIS A 196 21.02 1.39 6.84
CA HIS A 196 21.48 1.32 8.23
C HIS A 196 22.26 0.03 8.53
N ASN A 197 22.71 -0.67 7.48
CA ASN A 197 23.36 -1.99 7.59
C ASN A 197 22.50 -2.99 8.38
N THR A 198 21.19 -2.99 8.13
CA THR A 198 20.24 -3.88 8.79
C THR A 198 20.28 -5.25 8.14
N ALA A 199 20.13 -6.30 8.96
CA ALA A 199 20.06 -7.68 8.49
C ALA A 199 18.66 -8.05 7.96
N THR A 200 17.61 -7.41 8.49
CA THR A 200 16.21 -7.75 8.21
C THR A 200 15.37 -6.49 7.94
N MET A 201 14.19 -6.71 7.35
CA MET A 201 13.13 -5.71 7.16
C MET A 201 11.80 -6.27 7.65
N GLY A 202 10.95 -5.43 8.24
CA GLY A 202 9.56 -5.78 8.50
C GLY A 202 8.76 -5.93 7.21
N SER A 203 8.15 -7.09 7.01
CA SER A 203 7.14 -7.33 5.97
C SER A 203 5.98 -8.03 6.65
N TRP A 204 4.79 -7.44 6.64
CA TRP A 204 3.67 -7.94 7.42
C TRP A 204 2.45 -8.21 6.56
N HIS A 205 1.70 -9.26 6.89
CA HIS A 205 0.38 -9.49 6.35
C HIS A 205 -0.54 -10.19 7.37
N PRO A 206 -1.86 -9.92 7.33
CA PRO A 206 -2.79 -10.45 8.33
C PRO A 206 -3.35 -11.83 7.97
N PHE A 207 -2.98 -12.42 6.83
CA PHE A 207 -3.65 -13.61 6.27
C PHE A 207 -3.71 -14.81 7.22
N ASN A 208 -2.71 -15.02 8.08
CA ASN A 208 -2.69 -16.08 9.10
C ASN A 208 -3.79 -15.93 10.19
N SER A 209 -4.24 -14.69 10.41
CA SER A 209 -5.25 -14.35 11.40
C SER A 209 -6.67 -14.45 10.86
N ILE A 210 -6.85 -14.49 9.53
CA ILE A 210 -8.17 -14.54 8.90
C ILE A 210 -8.76 -15.94 9.06
N LYS A 211 -9.95 -16.02 9.68
CA LYS A 211 -10.67 -17.29 9.94
C LYS A 211 -11.89 -17.48 9.05
N ASP A 212 -12.53 -16.38 8.66
CA ASP A 212 -13.65 -16.36 7.74
C ASP A 212 -13.13 -15.94 6.36
N LEU A 213 -12.93 -16.93 5.47
CA LEU A 213 -12.45 -16.72 4.10
C LEU A 213 -13.58 -16.30 3.15
N ASP A 214 -14.83 -16.53 3.56
CA ASP A 214 -16.01 -16.20 2.76
C ASP A 214 -16.43 -14.74 2.93
N GLN A 215 -16.00 -14.07 4.00
CA GLN A 215 -16.17 -12.62 4.17
C GLN A 215 -15.18 -11.84 3.27
N PRO A 216 -15.66 -11.21 2.17
CA PRO A 216 -14.81 -10.37 1.35
C PRO A 216 -14.41 -9.14 2.16
N GLN A 217 -13.12 -8.79 2.11
CA GLN A 217 -12.55 -7.72 2.92
C GLN A 217 -11.31 -7.14 2.24
N THR A 218 -11.08 -5.85 2.47
CA THR A 218 -9.96 -5.10 1.88
C THR A 218 -9.16 -4.38 2.94
N ARG A 219 -7.85 -4.28 2.71
CA ARG A 219 -6.92 -3.47 3.49
C ARG A 219 -6.07 -2.61 2.57
N VAL A 220 -5.66 -1.45 3.05
CA VAL A 220 -4.61 -0.63 2.42
C VAL A 220 -3.28 -0.96 3.11
N PRO A 221 -2.31 -1.60 2.44
CA PRO A 221 -1.01 -1.85 3.04
C PRO A 221 -0.27 -0.53 3.28
N ASN A 222 0.46 -0.38 4.39
CA ASN A 222 1.26 0.81 4.68
C ASN A 222 2.73 0.61 4.29
N LEU A 223 3.41 1.71 3.97
CA LEU A 223 4.86 1.78 3.79
C LEU A 223 5.47 2.56 4.95
N ALA A 224 6.13 1.89 5.89
CA ALA A 224 6.66 2.54 7.09
C ALA A 224 7.96 3.30 6.81
N GLY A 225 8.32 4.24 7.69
CA GLY A 225 9.62 4.92 7.68
C GLY A 225 9.99 5.42 9.08
N ASN A 226 11.27 5.69 9.28
CA ASN A 226 11.90 5.69 10.60
C ASN A 226 11.59 6.93 11.47
N LYS A 227 11.45 8.14 10.92
CA LYS A 227 11.31 9.37 11.74
C LYS A 227 9.88 9.84 12.01
N GLY A 228 8.90 8.96 11.82
CA GLY A 228 7.47 9.30 11.78
C GLY A 228 6.67 9.21 13.08
N GLY A 229 7.30 8.97 14.24
CA GLY A 229 6.63 8.94 15.54
C GLY A 229 7.47 8.31 16.66
N VAL A 230 8.32 9.12 17.30
CA VAL A 230 8.98 8.92 18.61
C VAL A 230 9.38 7.47 18.98
N GLY A 231 10.54 7.03 18.50
CA GLY A 231 11.34 5.96 19.11
C GLY A 231 12.73 6.54 19.39
N THR A 232 13.27 6.32 20.60
CA THR A 232 14.51 6.92 21.08
C THR A 232 15.73 6.28 20.42
N GLU A 233 16.75 7.09 20.11
CA GLU A 233 18.04 6.66 19.52
C GLU A 233 18.91 5.76 20.43
N GLU A 234 18.34 5.29 21.52
CA GLU A 234 18.95 4.63 22.66
C GLU A 234 17.84 3.67 23.14
N GLU A 235 17.90 2.33 23.05
CA GLU A 235 18.90 1.45 23.65
C GLU A 235 19.07 0.06 22.98
N ASP A 236 18.27 -0.36 21.96
CA ASP A 236 18.29 -1.77 21.47
C ASP A 236 18.62 -1.96 19.97
N GLY A 237 19.15 -0.92 19.31
CA GLY A 237 19.30 -0.86 17.84
C GLY A 237 20.21 -1.90 17.17
N HIS A 238 20.93 -2.73 17.93
CA HIS A 238 21.98 -3.62 17.43
C HIS A 238 21.59 -5.11 17.33
N LEU A 239 20.45 -5.51 17.89
CA LEU A 239 19.91 -6.87 17.74
C LEU A 239 18.75 -6.95 16.74
N TYR A 240 18.00 -5.85 16.58
CA TYR A 240 16.76 -5.81 15.80
C TYR A 240 16.66 -4.62 14.84
N GLY A 241 17.72 -3.81 14.73
CA GLY A 241 17.77 -2.68 13.81
C GLY A 241 16.68 -1.66 14.09
N TYR A 242 16.61 -1.07 15.29
CA TYR A 242 15.58 -0.10 15.72
C TYR A 242 14.14 -0.68 15.57
N ASP A 243 13.10 0.06 15.93
CA ASP A 243 11.78 -0.12 15.30
C ASP A 243 11.80 0.15 13.76
N ALA A 244 12.96 0.02 13.08
CA ALA A 244 13.38 0.93 12.00
C ALA A 244 12.58 0.79 10.73
N GLU A 245 12.04 -0.38 10.45
CA GLU A 245 11.34 -0.64 9.22
C GLU A 245 10.28 -1.69 9.47
N TYR A 246 9.14 -1.32 10.09
CA TYR A 246 7.86 -2.01 9.83
C TYR A 246 7.61 -2.25 8.32
N GLY A 247 8.40 -1.57 7.46
CA GLY A 247 8.72 -1.88 6.09
C GLY A 247 7.47 -1.76 5.27
N MET A 248 6.78 -2.86 5.05
CA MET A 248 5.52 -2.89 4.31
C MET A 248 4.50 -3.84 4.91
N GLY A 249 3.21 -3.47 4.87
CA GLY A 249 2.18 -4.46 5.17
C GLY A 249 0.78 -3.93 5.51
N GLY A 250 -0.22 -4.81 5.39
CA GLY A 250 -1.59 -4.55 5.85
C GLY A 250 -1.76 -4.55 7.37
N ASP A 251 -0.77 -5.10 8.10
CA ASP A 251 -0.69 -5.15 9.57
C ASP A 251 0.43 -4.24 10.13
N SER A 252 1.18 -3.55 9.24
CA SER A 252 2.35 -2.73 9.63
C SER A 252 2.00 -1.36 10.23
N SER A 253 0.71 -1.09 10.46
CA SER A 253 0.29 0.01 11.33
C SER A 253 0.40 -0.44 12.77
N ILE A 254 1.04 0.38 13.61
CA ILE A 254 0.83 0.41 15.07
C ILE A 254 -0.69 0.17 15.32
N HIS A 255 -1.03 -1.04 15.78
CA HIS A 255 -2.39 -1.52 16.11
C HIS A 255 -3.37 -1.96 14.99
N ASN A 256 -2.97 -2.56 13.87
CA ASN A 256 -3.95 -3.14 12.91
C ASN A 256 -4.98 -2.11 12.37
N THR A 257 -4.59 -0.83 12.32
CA THR A 257 -5.44 0.34 12.06
C THR A 257 -5.32 0.88 10.64
N SER A 258 -4.78 0.10 9.69
CA SER A 258 -4.47 0.56 8.33
C SER A 258 -5.64 1.23 7.61
N MET A 259 -6.86 0.90 7.99
CA MET A 259 -8.09 1.48 7.44
C MET A 259 -8.69 2.63 8.26
N ILE A 260 -8.25 2.90 9.50
CA ILE A 260 -8.90 3.82 10.46
C ILE A 260 -7.99 4.93 11.01
N ASN A 261 -6.80 5.10 10.47
CA ASN A 261 -5.77 5.96 11.06
C ASN A 261 -5.58 7.30 10.32
N VAL A 262 -4.65 8.10 10.84
CA VAL A 262 -4.00 9.20 10.14
C VAL A 262 -3.44 8.73 8.80
N ALA A 263 -3.41 9.60 7.81
CA ALA A 263 -2.94 9.24 6.47
C ALA A 263 -1.89 10.20 5.93
N ARG A 264 -0.97 9.65 5.12
CA ARG A 264 0.04 10.39 4.38
C ARG A 264 0.14 9.86 2.95
N TYR A 265 -0.52 10.53 2.02
CA TYR A 265 -0.45 10.21 0.60
C TYR A 265 0.60 11.03 -0.12
N VAL A 266 1.18 10.48 -1.19
CA VAL A 266 1.99 11.23 -2.15
C VAL A 266 1.18 11.38 -3.42
N ALA A 267 0.98 12.61 -3.88
CA ALA A 267 0.36 12.89 -5.18
C ALA A 267 1.38 13.52 -6.11
N VAL A 268 1.24 13.22 -7.40
CA VAL A 268 2.13 13.69 -8.47
C VAL A 268 1.28 14.36 -9.53
N ALA A 269 1.66 15.56 -9.96
CA ALA A 269 0.93 16.34 -10.96
C ALA A 269 1.90 16.91 -12.03
N PRO A 270 1.44 17.11 -13.28
CA PRO A 270 2.21 17.84 -14.28
C PRO A 270 2.19 19.34 -13.98
N ARG A 271 3.11 19.78 -13.11
CA ARG A 271 3.34 21.20 -12.83
C ARG A 271 4.72 21.63 -13.30
N ASP A 272 4.80 22.89 -13.72
CA ASP A 272 6.07 23.58 -13.94
C ASP A 272 6.64 24.00 -12.59
N ALA A 273 7.71 23.31 -12.17
CA ALA A 273 8.39 23.57 -10.91
C ALA A 273 8.93 25.02 -10.80
N SER A 274 9.20 25.70 -11.92
CA SER A 274 9.68 27.08 -11.94
C SER A 274 8.62 28.10 -11.46
N THR A 275 7.34 27.70 -11.50
CA THR A 275 6.21 28.51 -11.05
C THR A 275 5.78 28.19 -9.61
N SER A 276 6.37 27.16 -9.00
CA SER A 276 6.02 26.77 -7.63
C SER A 276 6.53 27.80 -6.64
N VAL A 277 5.62 28.38 -5.86
CA VAL A 277 5.94 29.32 -4.78
C VAL A 277 6.92 28.75 -3.74
N ARG A 278 7.10 27.43 -3.70
CA ARG A 278 8.14 26.77 -2.88
C ARG A 278 9.56 27.17 -3.27
N TYR A 279 9.78 27.50 -4.54
CA TYR A 279 11.09 27.84 -5.10
C TYR A 279 11.18 29.32 -5.52
N LEU A 280 10.09 30.09 -5.36
CA LEU A 280 10.13 31.52 -5.57
C LEU A 280 10.76 32.19 -4.33
N PRO A 281 11.78 33.05 -4.52
CA PRO A 281 12.31 33.83 -3.42
C PRO A 281 11.25 34.85 -3.00
N PHE A 282 10.76 34.74 -1.76
CA PHE A 282 10.00 35.81 -1.14
C PHE A 282 10.99 36.91 -0.71
N THR A 283 11.12 37.95 -1.52
CA THR A 283 11.84 39.17 -1.12
C THR A 283 10.84 40.14 -0.48
N ALA A 284 11.19 40.65 0.70
CA ALA A 284 10.46 41.72 1.37
C ALA A 284 10.65 43.08 0.67
#